data_AF-A0A1R0Z975-F1
#
_entry.id   AF-A0A1R0Z975-F1
#
_cell.length_a   1.000
_cell.length_b   1.000
_cell.length_c   1.000
_cell.angle_alpha   90.00
_cell.angle_beta   90.00
_cell.angle_gamma   90.00
#
_symmetry.space_group_name_H-M   'P 1'
#
loop_
_entity.id
_entity.type
_entity.pdbx_description
1 polymer ?
#
loop_
_entity_poly.entity_id
_entity_poly.type
_entity_poly.pdbx_seq_one_letter_code
_entity_poly.pdbx_strand_id
1 'polypeptide(L)'
;MKDLLSKKKKQSIKLKDELPGRLKSIALLITDKWKEVIKQFIDGAITGFVSELIIFLINNFITTMKRMVRIIKEGLMSLVSMIRFLLNPPEEMLPEEVHHQCMKLGMSILVTSGGILLEEVIEKFLMAQVWIAPIANFHAPVIAGLSTGLILSLLTYGIDKLDCSVHEREKSTDKYRNLSWTSFGKLKWS
;
A
#
# COMPACT_ATOMS: atom_id res chain seq x y z
N MET A 1 65.71 -43.88 32.80
CA MET A 1 64.66 -42.84 32.91
C MET A 1 65.14 -41.44 32.51
N LYS A 2 66.29 -40.93 33.00
CA LYS A 2 66.85 -39.61 32.63
C LYS A 2 67.13 -39.40 31.14
N ASP A 3 67.56 -40.45 30.44
CA ASP A 3 67.92 -40.36 29.01
C ASP A 3 66.70 -40.12 28.09
N LEU A 4 65.56 -40.72 28.42
CA LEU A 4 64.29 -40.52 27.71
C LEU A 4 63.74 -39.09 27.91
N LEU A 5 63.96 -38.51 29.10
CA LEU A 5 63.56 -37.14 29.39
C LEU A 5 64.41 -36.12 28.63
N SER A 6 65.70 -36.39 28.44
CA SER A 6 66.60 -35.52 27.66
C SER A 6 66.22 -35.50 26.17
N LYS A 7 65.90 -36.67 25.61
CA LYS A 7 65.50 -36.83 24.21
C LYS A 7 64.15 -36.17 23.93
N LYS A 8 63.17 -36.35 24.83
CA LYS A 8 61.85 -35.70 24.74
C LYS A 8 61.97 -34.18 24.84
N LYS A 9 62.83 -33.67 25.73
CA LYS A 9 63.12 -32.23 25.87
C LYS A 9 63.75 -31.68 24.59
N LYS A 10 64.78 -32.33 24.03
CA LYS A 10 65.44 -31.91 22.78
C LYS A 10 64.50 -31.92 21.57
N GLN A 11 63.61 -32.92 21.48
CA GLN A 11 62.61 -33.00 20.43
C GLN A 11 61.50 -31.94 20.58
N SER A 12 61.08 -31.63 21.81
CA SER A 12 60.12 -30.54 22.06
C SER A 12 60.68 -29.16 21.74
N ILE A 13 61.99 -28.96 21.93
CA ILE A 13 62.67 -27.70 21.59
C ILE A 13 62.79 -27.59 20.06
N LYS A 14 63.23 -28.65 19.39
CA LYS A 14 63.32 -28.68 17.92
C LYS A 14 61.95 -28.46 17.23
N LEU A 15 60.89 -29.04 17.78
CA LEU A 15 59.53 -28.83 17.29
C LEU A 15 59.06 -27.38 17.50
N LYS A 16 59.39 -26.75 18.63
CA LYS A 16 59.06 -25.34 18.91
C LYS A 16 59.74 -24.37 17.94
N ASP A 17 60.94 -24.70 17.46
CA ASP A 17 61.68 -23.86 16.51
C ASP A 17 61.21 -24.05 15.04
N GLU A 18 60.76 -25.25 14.66
CA GLU A 18 60.29 -25.56 13.29
C GLU A 18 58.79 -25.26 13.04
N LEU A 19 57.94 -25.34 14.07
CA LEU A 19 56.51 -25.04 14.02
C LEU A 19 56.16 -23.62 13.50
N PRO A 20 56.78 -22.54 13.99
CA PRO A 20 56.41 -21.18 13.56
C PRO A 20 56.69 -20.94 12.07
N GLY A 21 57.74 -21.56 11.51
CA GLY A 21 58.04 -21.47 10.08
C GLY A 21 56.96 -22.13 9.22
N ARG A 22 56.53 -23.34 9.59
CA ARG A 22 55.49 -24.08 8.86
C ARG A 22 54.10 -23.43 9.01
N LEU A 23 53.80 -22.93 10.21
CA LEU A 23 52.58 -22.15 10.47
C LEU A 23 52.54 -20.86 9.65
N LYS A 24 53.67 -20.16 9.49
CA LYS A 24 53.75 -18.95 8.67
C LYS A 24 53.49 -19.27 7.18
N SER A 25 54.04 -20.36 6.67
CA SER A 25 53.78 -20.80 5.28
C SER A 25 52.30 -21.17 5.07
N ILE A 26 51.70 -21.92 6.00
CA ILE A 26 50.27 -22.27 5.92
C ILE A 26 49.40 -21.02 6.06
N ALA A 27 49.74 -20.10 6.97
CA ALA A 27 49.03 -18.84 7.15
C ALA A 27 49.07 -17.95 5.90
N LEU A 28 50.21 -17.90 5.20
CA LEU A 28 50.33 -17.18 3.92
C LEU A 28 49.43 -17.80 2.84
N LEU A 29 49.43 -19.13 2.72
CA LEU A 29 48.59 -19.86 1.76
C LEU A 29 47.09 -19.69 2.04
N ILE A 30 46.69 -19.72 3.32
CA ILE A 30 45.30 -19.48 3.74
C ILE A 30 44.91 -18.04 3.43
N THR A 31 45.75 -17.06 3.77
CA THR A 31 45.46 -15.64 3.53
C THR A 31 45.26 -15.35 2.04
N ASP A 32 46.06 -15.97 1.17
CA ASP A 32 45.93 -15.78 -0.28
C ASP A 32 44.63 -16.39 -0.82
N LYS A 33 44.27 -17.59 -0.36
CA LYS A 33 42.99 -18.23 -0.69
C LYS A 33 41.78 -17.45 -0.15
N TRP A 34 41.88 -16.84 1.02
CA TRP A 34 40.82 -16.00 1.58
C TRP A 34 40.56 -14.75 0.75
N LYS A 35 41.59 -14.13 0.16
CA LYS A 35 41.40 -13.00 -0.75
C LYS A 35 40.61 -13.41 -2.00
N GLU A 36 40.89 -14.60 -2.53
CA GLU A 36 40.17 -15.15 -3.68
C GLU A 36 38.71 -15.47 -3.32
N VAL A 37 38.46 -16.09 -2.17
CA VAL A 37 37.11 -16.39 -1.66
C VAL A 37 36.30 -15.11 -1.44
N ILE A 38 36.89 -14.05 -0.87
CA ILE A 38 36.21 -12.77 -0.68
C ILE A 38 35.88 -12.12 -2.02
N LYS A 39 36.78 -12.19 -3.00
CA LYS A 39 36.52 -11.67 -4.35
C LYS A 39 35.34 -12.40 -5.00
N GLN A 40 35.35 -13.73 -4.96
CA GLN A 40 34.25 -14.55 -5.48
C GLN A 40 32.94 -14.33 -4.69
N PHE A 41 33.02 -14.10 -3.39
CA PHE A 41 31.86 -13.75 -2.56
C PHE A 41 31.26 -12.40 -2.96
N ILE A 42 32.08 -11.37 -3.20
CA ILE A 42 31.59 -10.06 -3.65
C ILE A 42 30.96 -10.17 -5.04
N ASP A 43 31.61 -10.88 -5.97
CA ASP A 43 31.07 -11.10 -7.33
C ASP A 43 29.74 -11.88 -7.27
N GLY A 44 29.66 -12.91 -6.42
CA GLY A 44 28.43 -13.65 -6.16
C GLY A 44 27.36 -12.84 -5.45
N ALA A 45 27.74 -11.97 -4.51
CA ALA A 45 26.83 -11.10 -3.77
C ALA A 45 26.23 -10.02 -4.68
N ILE A 46 27.02 -9.40 -5.56
CA ILE A 46 26.51 -8.45 -6.55
C ILE A 46 25.55 -9.16 -7.50
N THR A 47 25.91 -10.34 -7.99
CA THR A 47 25.06 -11.12 -8.91
C THR A 47 23.75 -11.54 -8.24
N GLY A 48 23.82 -12.04 -7.00
CA GLY A 48 22.64 -12.43 -6.22
C GLY A 48 21.76 -11.24 -5.85
N PHE A 49 22.37 -10.12 -5.47
CA PHE A 49 21.66 -8.89 -5.15
C PHE A 49 20.94 -8.32 -6.39
N VAL A 50 21.61 -8.23 -7.53
CA VAL A 50 20.99 -7.79 -8.78
C VAL A 50 19.87 -8.74 -9.21
N SER A 51 20.06 -10.05 -9.08
CA SER A 51 19.02 -11.03 -9.41
C SER A 51 17.77 -10.85 -8.53
N GLU A 52 17.96 -10.73 -7.22
CA GLU A 52 16.85 -10.56 -6.28
C GLU A 52 16.16 -9.21 -6.51
N LEU A 53 16.93 -8.16 -6.80
CA LEU A 53 16.37 -6.86 -7.15
C LEU A 53 15.52 -6.91 -8.42
N ILE A 54 16.00 -7.58 -9.48
CA ILE A 54 15.24 -7.71 -10.73
C ILE A 54 13.93 -8.47 -10.46
N ILE A 55 13.99 -9.59 -9.74
CA ILE A 55 12.82 -10.40 -9.40
C ILE A 55 11.85 -9.59 -8.52
N PHE A 56 12.36 -8.89 -7.51
CA PHE A 56 11.59 -8.01 -6.64
C PHE A 56 10.92 -6.86 -7.42
N LEU A 57 11.64 -6.22 -8.34
CA LEU A 57 11.12 -5.14 -9.17
C LEU A 57 10.00 -5.65 -10.08
N ILE A 58 10.22 -6.79 -10.75
CA ILE A 58 9.21 -7.39 -11.63
C ILE A 58 7.96 -7.76 -10.82
N ASN A 59 8.13 -8.43 -9.68
CA ASN A 59 7.01 -8.85 -8.85
C ASN A 59 6.21 -7.65 -8.33
N ASN A 60 6.89 -6.62 -7.79
CA ASN A 60 6.21 -5.39 -7.35
C ASN A 60 5.53 -4.67 -8.51
N PHE A 61 6.20 -4.55 -9.65
CA PHE A 61 5.67 -3.86 -10.81
C PHE A 61 4.41 -4.54 -11.35
N ILE A 62 4.41 -5.87 -11.48
CA ILE A 62 3.24 -6.63 -11.91
C ILE A 62 2.09 -6.46 -10.90
N THR A 63 2.35 -6.53 -9.59
CA THR A 63 1.31 -6.35 -8.57
C THR A 63 0.73 -4.94 -8.59
N THR A 64 1.57 -3.90 -8.67
CA THR A 64 1.13 -2.51 -8.71
C THR A 64 0.40 -2.22 -10.03
N MET A 65 0.84 -2.74 -11.18
CA MET A 65 0.13 -2.61 -12.45
C MET A 65 -1.27 -3.20 -12.40
N LYS A 66 -1.42 -4.42 -11.87
CA LYS A 66 -2.75 -5.05 -11.74
C LYS A 66 -3.70 -4.15 -10.93
N ARG A 67 -3.21 -3.54 -9.86
CA ARG A 67 -3.99 -2.58 -9.06
C ARG A 67 -4.28 -1.28 -9.79
N MET A 68 -3.30 -0.72 -10.49
CA MET A 68 -3.49 0.48 -11.30
C MET A 68 -4.57 0.27 -12.36
N VAL A 69 -4.53 -0.86 -13.08
CA VAL A 69 -5.55 -1.23 -14.06
C VAL A 69 -6.92 -1.37 -13.40
N ARG A 70 -6.99 -1.96 -12.19
CA ARG A 70 -8.23 -2.06 -11.42
C ARG A 70 -8.81 -0.68 -11.08
N ILE A 71 -7.99 0.24 -10.56
CA ILE A 71 -8.41 1.62 -10.25
C ILE A 71 -8.91 2.34 -11.50
N ILE A 72 -8.20 2.20 -12.63
CA ILE A 72 -8.62 2.80 -13.91
C ILE A 72 -9.97 2.23 -14.36
N LYS A 73 -10.13 0.90 -14.31
CA LYS A 73 -11.40 0.24 -14.68
C LYS A 73 -12.55 0.72 -13.81
N GLU A 74 -12.35 0.73 -12.49
CA GLU A 74 -13.37 1.16 -11.53
C GLU A 74 -13.73 2.64 -11.73
N GLY A 75 -12.73 3.51 -11.91
CA GLY A 75 -12.91 4.92 -12.20
C GLY A 75 -13.65 5.19 -13.52
N LEU A 76 -13.33 4.45 -14.58
CA LEU A 76 -14.04 4.56 -15.87
C LEU A 76 -15.49 4.08 -15.75
N MET A 77 -15.71 2.90 -15.15
CA MET A 77 -17.07 2.35 -14.95
C MET A 77 -17.93 3.32 -14.14
N SER A 78 -17.36 3.91 -13.10
CA SER A 78 -18.10 4.83 -12.25
C SER A 78 -18.40 6.17 -12.91
N LEU A 79 -17.47 6.68 -13.74
CA LEU A 79 -17.70 7.89 -14.51
C LEU A 79 -18.82 7.68 -15.53
N VAL A 80 -18.80 6.53 -16.23
CA VAL A 80 -19.88 6.15 -17.15
C VAL A 80 -21.20 5.99 -16.41
N SER A 81 -21.21 5.40 -15.21
CA SER A 81 -22.41 5.28 -14.38
C SER A 81 -22.97 6.64 -13.96
N MET A 82 -22.13 7.60 -13.54
CA MET A 82 -22.57 8.96 -13.23
C MET A 82 -23.14 9.68 -14.45
N ILE A 83 -22.49 9.57 -15.61
CA ILE A 83 -22.98 10.18 -16.86
C ILE A 83 -24.34 9.58 -17.24
N ARG A 84 -24.51 8.26 -17.12
CA ARG A 84 -25.80 7.59 -17.39
C ARG A 84 -26.87 8.04 -16.39
N PHE A 85 -26.52 8.21 -15.12
CA PHE A 85 -27.43 8.71 -14.09
C PHE A 85 -27.85 10.16 -14.38
N LEU A 86 -26.93 11.00 -14.85
CA LEU A 86 -27.22 12.39 -15.23
C LEU A 86 -28.09 12.50 -16.50
N LEU A 87 -27.90 11.59 -17.47
CA LEU A 87 -28.65 11.58 -18.74
C LEU A 87 -30.04 10.94 -18.61
N ASN A 88 -30.22 10.01 -17.67
CA ASN A 88 -31.50 9.38 -17.39
C ASN A 88 -31.84 9.52 -15.88
N PRO A 89 -32.14 10.74 -15.42
CA PRO A 89 -32.54 10.95 -14.04
C PRO A 89 -33.88 10.24 -13.80
N PRO A 90 -34.03 9.43 -12.74
CA PRO A 90 -35.30 8.80 -12.40
C PRO A 90 -36.37 9.88 -12.17
N GLU A 91 -37.59 9.64 -12.68
CA GLU A 91 -38.67 10.64 -12.91
C GLU A 91 -39.19 11.38 -11.65
N GLU A 92 -38.59 11.19 -10.47
CA GLU A 92 -39.02 11.77 -9.20
C GLU A 92 -37.96 12.67 -8.51
N MET A 93 -36.80 12.92 -9.12
CA MET A 93 -35.73 13.74 -8.49
C MET A 93 -35.64 15.16 -9.05
N LEU A 94 -35.54 16.15 -8.15
CA LEU A 94 -35.21 17.53 -8.50
C LEU A 94 -33.80 17.62 -9.12
N PRO A 95 -33.54 18.56 -10.04
CA PRO A 95 -32.23 18.72 -10.67
C PRO A 95 -31.08 18.92 -9.68
N GLU A 96 -31.35 19.56 -8.53
CA GLU A 96 -30.37 19.76 -7.47
C GLU A 96 -29.99 18.44 -6.76
N GLU A 97 -30.95 17.53 -6.60
CA GLU A 97 -30.75 16.20 -6.02
C GLU A 97 -29.82 15.33 -6.90
N VAL A 98 -29.91 15.47 -8.22
CA VAL A 98 -29.13 14.69 -9.20
C VAL A 98 -27.63 15.01 -9.07
N HIS A 99 -27.27 16.28 -8.92
CA HIS A 99 -25.88 16.69 -8.72
C HIS A 99 -25.31 16.17 -7.40
N HIS A 100 -26.14 16.12 -6.37
CA HIS A 100 -25.74 15.60 -5.06
C HIS A 100 -25.50 14.09 -5.09
N GLN A 101 -26.38 13.32 -5.76
CA GLN A 101 -26.17 11.89 -5.94
C GLN A 101 -24.91 11.58 -6.76
N CYS A 102 -24.60 12.39 -7.77
CA CYS A 102 -23.32 12.32 -8.48
C CYS A 102 -22.12 12.60 -7.56
N MET A 103 -22.21 13.58 -6.65
CA MET A 103 -21.16 13.88 -5.67
C MET A 103 -20.92 12.69 -4.71
N LYS A 104 -22.01 12.06 -4.25
CA LYS A 104 -21.97 10.87 -3.40
C LYS A 104 -21.35 9.66 -4.10
N LEU A 105 -21.73 9.43 -5.36
CA LEU A 105 -21.10 8.42 -6.22
C LEU A 105 -19.61 8.72 -6.42
N GLY A 106 -19.25 9.98 -6.68
CA GLY A 106 -17.87 10.47 -6.77
C GLY A 106 -17.02 10.10 -5.56
N MET A 107 -17.54 10.39 -4.37
CA MET A 107 -16.89 10.08 -3.10
C MET A 107 -16.70 8.58 -2.89
N SER A 108 -17.67 7.74 -3.30
CA SER A 108 -17.52 6.29 -3.20
C SER A 108 -16.31 5.75 -3.98
N ILE A 109 -15.98 6.36 -5.12
CA ILE A 109 -14.88 5.93 -5.98
C ILE A 109 -13.54 6.40 -5.43
N LEU A 110 -13.49 7.63 -4.92
CA LEU A 110 -12.31 8.14 -4.22
C LEU A 110 -11.96 7.28 -3.01
N VAL A 111 -12.98 6.86 -2.26
CA VAL A 111 -12.79 5.98 -1.11
C VAL A 111 -12.38 4.58 -1.54
N THR A 112 -13.01 4.01 -2.56
CA THR A 112 -12.67 2.68 -3.08
C THR A 112 -11.25 2.62 -3.66
N SER A 113 -10.86 3.63 -4.45
CA SER A 113 -9.49 3.74 -4.97
C SER A 113 -8.46 3.93 -3.85
N GLY A 114 -8.77 4.73 -2.83
CA GLY A 114 -7.97 4.84 -1.61
C GLY A 114 -7.85 3.50 -0.87
N GLY A 115 -8.92 2.71 -0.83
CA GLY A 115 -8.94 1.35 -0.29
C GLY A 115 -7.98 0.41 -1.02
N ILE A 116 -7.97 0.43 -2.37
CA ILE A 116 -7.04 -0.39 -3.18
C ILE A 116 -5.58 -0.02 -2.91
N LEU A 117 -5.29 1.27 -2.71
CA LEU A 117 -3.95 1.73 -2.36
C LEU A 117 -3.57 1.31 -0.93
N LEU A 118 -4.52 1.35 0.00
CA LEU A 118 -4.33 0.90 1.38
C LEU A 118 -4.11 -0.61 1.46
N GLU A 119 -4.81 -1.41 0.65
CA GLU A 119 -4.54 -2.85 0.45
C GLU A 119 -3.08 -3.09 0.09
N GLU A 120 -2.52 -2.30 -0.84
CA GLU A 120 -1.12 -2.41 -1.25
C GLU A 120 -0.14 -2.15 -0.12
N VAL A 121 -0.39 -1.12 0.68
CA VAL A 121 0.47 -0.79 1.82
C VAL A 121 0.42 -1.89 2.87
N ILE A 122 -0.77 -2.42 3.17
CA ILE A 122 -0.95 -3.50 4.15
C ILE A 122 -0.30 -4.79 3.63
N GLU A 123 -0.48 -5.14 2.36
CA GLU A 123 0.16 -6.32 1.77
C GLU A 123 1.68 -6.21 1.81
N LYS A 124 2.26 -5.06 1.45
CA LYS A 124 3.71 -4.83 1.52
C LYS A 124 4.22 -4.94 2.96
N PHE A 125 3.47 -4.40 3.93
CA PHE A 125 3.80 -4.52 5.35
C PHE A 125 3.75 -5.97 5.85
N LEU A 126 2.77 -6.76 5.41
CA LEU A 126 2.62 -8.16 5.77
C LEU A 126 3.66 -9.05 5.09
N MET A 127 4.02 -8.77 3.83
CA MET A 127 5.07 -9.49 3.09
C MET A 127 6.47 -9.24 3.67
N ALA A 128 6.71 -8.10 4.32
CA ALA A 128 7.96 -7.83 5.03
C ALA A 128 8.17 -8.79 6.22
N GLN A 129 7.09 -9.35 6.76
CA GLN A 129 7.13 -10.35 7.82
C GLN A 129 7.08 -11.77 7.24
N VAL A 130 8.26 -12.40 7.10
CA VAL A 130 8.49 -13.73 6.49
C VAL A 130 7.55 -14.84 7.00
N TRP A 131 7.18 -14.82 8.28
CA TRP A 131 6.26 -15.77 8.92
C TRP A 131 4.77 -15.61 8.51
N ILE A 132 4.35 -14.50 7.91
CA ILE A 132 2.94 -14.19 7.56
C ILE A 132 2.73 -14.09 6.04
N ALA A 133 3.82 -14.04 5.26
CA ALA A 133 3.82 -13.90 3.80
C ALA A 133 2.83 -14.81 3.04
N PRO A 134 2.66 -16.12 3.35
CA PRO A 134 1.70 -16.97 2.63
C PRO A 134 0.22 -16.68 2.95
N ILE A 135 -0.07 -15.92 4.01
CA ILE A 135 -1.44 -15.61 4.49
C ILE A 135 -1.84 -14.16 4.16
N ALA A 136 -0.86 -13.31 3.83
CA ALA A 136 -1.03 -11.87 3.58
C ALA A 136 -2.10 -11.54 2.53
N ASN A 137 -2.18 -12.33 1.46
CA ASN A 137 -3.15 -12.13 0.36
C ASN A 137 -4.61 -12.29 0.79
N PHE A 138 -4.89 -12.97 1.90
CA PHE A 138 -6.25 -13.16 2.40
C PHE A 138 -6.65 -12.07 3.41
N HIS A 139 -5.71 -11.57 4.20
CA HIS A 139 -6.03 -10.65 5.31
C HIS A 139 -6.02 -9.18 4.90
N ALA A 140 -5.16 -8.80 3.94
CA ALA A 140 -5.06 -7.40 3.51
C ALA A 140 -6.35 -6.85 2.88
N PRO A 141 -7.07 -7.58 2.00
CA PRO A 141 -8.34 -7.10 1.45
C PRO A 141 -9.43 -6.95 2.52
N VAL A 142 -9.42 -7.82 3.54
CA VAL A 142 -10.43 -7.80 4.61
C VAL A 142 -10.25 -6.56 5.50
N ILE A 143 -9.01 -6.27 5.91
CA ILE A 143 -8.70 -5.11 6.76
C ILE A 143 -8.97 -3.81 6.00
N ALA A 144 -8.51 -3.73 4.74
CA ALA A 144 -8.73 -2.56 3.91
C ALA A 144 -10.20 -2.36 3.56
N GLY A 145 -10.96 -3.44 3.33
CA GLY A 145 -12.40 -3.37 3.10
C GLY A 145 -13.15 -2.81 4.31
N LEU A 146 -12.80 -3.24 5.52
CA LEU A 146 -13.39 -2.73 6.77
C LEU A 146 -13.08 -1.23 6.97
N SER A 147 -11.83 -0.82 6.78
CA SER A 147 -11.45 0.59 6.92
C SER A 147 -12.14 1.47 5.87
N THR A 148 -12.16 1.01 4.62
CA THR A 148 -12.78 1.72 3.49
C THR A 148 -14.29 1.84 3.67
N GLY A 149 -14.95 0.78 4.17
CA GLY A 149 -16.38 0.80 4.49
C GLY A 149 -16.72 1.79 5.61
N LEU A 150 -15.92 1.85 6.68
CA LEU A 150 -16.10 2.83 7.76
C LEU A 150 -15.92 4.27 7.25
N ILE A 151 -14.87 4.51 6.45
CA ILE A 151 -14.60 5.82 5.85
C ILE A 151 -15.75 6.23 4.92
N LEU A 152 -16.23 5.31 4.07
CA LEU A 152 -17.34 5.56 3.16
C LEU A 152 -18.63 5.89 3.92
N SER A 153 -18.91 5.17 5.01
CA SER A 153 -20.09 5.43 5.85
C SER A 153 -20.03 6.81 6.50
N LEU A 154 -18.87 7.22 7.01
CA LEU A 154 -18.69 8.53 7.63
C LEU A 154 -18.79 9.67 6.62
N LEU A 155 -18.21 9.51 5.43
CA LEU A 155 -18.28 10.51 4.36
C LEU A 155 -19.70 10.64 3.80
N THR A 156 -20.38 9.52 3.62
CA THR A 156 -21.80 9.50 3.21
C THR A 156 -22.66 10.22 4.23
N TYR A 157 -22.49 9.92 5.53
CA TYR A 157 -23.21 10.61 6.59
C TYR A 157 -22.93 12.12 6.64
N GLY A 158 -21.67 12.51 6.42
CA GLY A 158 -21.29 13.93 6.36
C GLY A 158 -22.00 14.66 5.22
N ILE A 159 -22.08 14.03 4.05
CA ILE A 159 -22.75 14.55 2.86
C ILE A 159 -24.27 14.64 3.08
N ASP A 160 -24.88 13.60 3.63
CA ASP A 160 -26.32 13.56 3.93
C ASP A 160 -26.73 14.64 4.97
N LYS A 161 -25.85 14.96 5.92
CA LYS A 161 -26.09 16.04 6.90
C LYS A 161 -26.04 17.44 6.27
N LEU A 162 -25.19 17.64 5.28
CA LEU A 162 -25.13 18.89 4.52
C LEU A 162 -26.38 19.06 3.64
N ASP A 163 -26.88 17.98 3.07
CA ASP A 163 -28.07 17.97 2.22
C ASP A 163 -29.34 18.40 2.97
N CYS A 164 -29.59 17.80 4.14
CA CYS A 164 -30.71 18.16 5.00
C CYS A 164 -30.72 19.68 5.33
N SER A 165 -29.54 20.29 5.49
CA SER A 165 -29.40 21.72 5.78
C SER A 165 -29.75 22.62 4.59
N VAL A 166 -29.50 22.15 3.36
CA VAL A 166 -29.83 22.89 2.12
C VAL A 166 -31.32 22.80 1.84
N HIS A 167 -31.92 21.62 1.98
CA HIS A 167 -33.34 21.41 1.74
C HIS A 167 -34.23 22.19 2.74
N GLU A 168 -33.78 22.37 3.98
CA GLU A 168 -34.45 23.25 4.95
C GLU A 168 -34.41 24.74 4.54
N ARG A 169 -33.32 25.18 3.89
CA ARG A 169 -33.18 26.56 3.39
C ARG A 169 -34.12 26.81 2.22
N GLU A 170 -34.24 25.86 1.30
CA GLU A 170 -35.12 25.99 0.14
C GLU A 170 -36.59 26.08 0.56
N LYS A 171 -37.07 25.20 1.45
CA LYS A 171 -38.43 25.26 2.01
C LYS A 171 -38.74 26.58 2.71
N SER A 172 -37.76 27.17 3.41
CA SER A 172 -37.92 28.47 4.05
C SER A 172 -38.07 29.58 3.01
N THR A 173 -37.22 29.57 1.97
CA THR A 173 -37.27 30.54 0.86
C THR A 173 -38.58 30.47 0.09
N ASP A 174 -39.09 29.25 -0.15
CA ASP A 174 -40.36 29.04 -0.84
C ASP A 174 -41.56 29.50 -0.02
N LYS A 175 -41.49 29.34 1.31
CA LYS A 175 -42.50 29.87 2.22
C LYS A 175 -42.59 31.40 2.12
N TYR A 176 -41.46 32.11 2.07
CA TYR A 176 -41.44 33.58 1.90
C TYR A 176 -41.84 34.02 0.48
N ARG A 177 -41.47 33.25 -0.54
CA ARG A 177 -41.90 33.49 -1.94
C ARG A 177 -43.42 33.36 -2.07
N ASN A 178 -44.03 32.31 -1.53
CA ASN A 178 -45.48 32.14 -1.59
C ASN A 178 -46.25 33.17 -0.73
N LEU A 179 -45.68 33.60 0.41
CA LEU A 179 -46.24 34.68 1.23
C LEU A 179 -46.18 36.06 0.54
N SER A 180 -45.16 36.34 -0.27
CA SER A 180 -45.06 37.63 -0.99
C SER A 180 -46.04 37.73 -2.15
N TRP A 181 -46.29 36.66 -2.90
CA TRP A 181 -47.30 36.62 -3.97
C TRP A 181 -48.74 36.73 -3.45
N THR A 182 -49.06 36.08 -2.32
CA THR A 182 -50.39 36.14 -1.69
C THR A 182 -50.69 37.50 -1.05
N SER A 183 -49.66 38.20 -0.55
CA SER A 183 -49.76 39.58 -0.06
C SER A 183 -49.94 40.60 -1.20
N PHE A 184 -49.19 40.46 -2.31
CA PHE A 184 -49.33 41.34 -3.48
C PHE A 184 -50.68 41.19 -4.19
N GLY A 185 -51.26 39.99 -4.22
CA GLY A 185 -52.60 39.75 -4.78
C GLY A 185 -53.73 40.46 -4.03
N LYS A 186 -53.57 40.70 -2.72
CA LYS A 186 -54.56 41.41 -1.89
C LYS A 186 -54.47 42.94 -1.98
N LEU A 187 -53.31 43.50 -2.33
CA LEU A 187 -53.11 44.95 -2.43
C LEU A 187 -53.56 45.56 -3.76
N LYS A 188 -53.90 44.75 -4.76
CA LYS A 188 -54.32 45.22 -6.09
C LYS A 188 -55.86 45.33 -6.25
N TRP A 189 -56.64 45.02 -5.20
CA TRP A 189 -58.10 44.99 -5.23
C TRP A 189 -58.75 45.59 -3.96
N SER A 190 -58.11 46.60 -3.35
CA SER A 190 -58.72 47.50 -2.37
C SER A 190 -58.44 48.94 -2.77
#